data_AF-A0A5C9CAC2-F1
#
_entry.id   AF-A0A5C9CAC2-F1
#
_cell.length_a   1.000
_cell.length_b   1.000
_cell.length_c   1.000
_cell.angle_alpha   90.00
_cell.angle_beta   90.00
_cell.angle_gamma   90.00
#
_symmetry.space_group_name_H-M   'P 1'
#
loop_
_entity.id
_entity.type
_entity.pdbx_description
1 polymer ?
#
loop_
_entity_poly.entity_id
_entity_poly.type
_entity_poly.pdbx_seq_one_letter_code
_entity_poly.pdbx_strand_id
1 'polypeptide(L)' 'MLIALYEHKIFVQGVIWNIYSFDQWGVELGKQMANKILPELLSEEKVTDHDSSTNGLINAFKQFRK' A
#
# COMPACT_ATOMS: atom_id res chain seq x y z
N MET A 1 3.63 30.02 -11.08
CA MET A 1 2.65 30.72 -10.21
C MET A 1 1.44 29.86 -9.86
N LEU A 2 0.83 29.10 -10.81
CA LEU A 2 -0.34 28.25 -10.50
C LEU A 2 -0.05 27.10 -9.52
N ILE A 3 1.11 26.43 -9.62
CA ILE A 3 1.50 25.34 -8.71
C ILE A 3 1.54 25.85 -7.26
N ALA A 4 2.26 26.95 -7.02
CA ALA A 4 2.35 27.58 -5.69
C ALA A 4 0.98 28.00 -5.14
N LEU A 5 0.05 28.45 -5.98
CA LEU A 5 -1.32 28.74 -5.57
C LEU A 5 -2.02 27.49 -5.01
N TYR A 6 -1.86 26.33 -5.67
CA TYR A 6 -2.44 25.07 -5.22
C TYR A 6 -1.73 24.49 -3.99
N GLU A 7 -0.41 24.63 -3.88
CA GLU A 7 0.35 24.23 -2.68
C GLU A 7 -0.15 24.99 -1.44
N HIS A 8 -0.33 26.31 -1.55
CA HIS A 8 -0.87 27.12 -0.46
C HIS A 8 -2.35 26.83 -0.19
N LYS A 9 -3.16 26.54 -1.21
CA LYS A 9 -4.55 26.08 -1.03
C LYS A 9 -4.59 24.81 -0.17
N ILE A 10 -3.79 23.80 -0.50
CA ILE A 10 -3.72 22.53 0.23
C ILE A 10 -3.21 22.76 1.66
N PHE A 11 -2.19 23.60 1.83
CA PHE A 11 -1.68 23.96 3.16
C PHE A 11 -2.76 24.58 4.06
N VAL A 12 -3.50 25.59 3.56
CA VAL A 12 -4.58 26.23 4.34
C VAL A 12 -5.66 25.22 4.73
N GLN A 13 -6.03 24.31 3.82
CA GLN A 13 -6.99 23.24 4.12
C GLN A 13 -6.47 22.31 5.24
N GLY A 14 -5.19 21.95 5.21
CA GLY A 14 -4.56 21.14 6.25
C GLY A 14 -4.59 21.79 7.63
N VAL A 15 -4.30 23.09 7.69
CA VAL A 15 -4.36 23.87 8.94
C VAL A 15 -5.79 23.90 9.49
N ILE A 16 -6.80 24.13 8.64
CA ILE A 16 -8.22 24.14 9.06
C ILE A 16 -8.65 22.78 9.63
N TRP A 17 -8.23 21.68 8.99
CA TRP A 17 -8.54 20.32 9.46
C TRP A 17 -7.65 19.84 10.61
N ASN A 18 -6.66 20.64 11.04
CA ASN A 18 -5.68 20.26 12.05
C ASN A 18 -4.99 18.91 11.75
N ILE A 19 -4.57 18.73 10.50
CA ILE A 19 -3.82 17.56 10.02
C ILE A 19 -2.44 17.98 9.50
N TYR A 20 -1.49 17.05 9.50
CA TYR A 20 -0.16 17.28 8.95
C TYR A 20 -0.13 17.02 7.43
N SER A 21 -0.19 18.09 6.63
CA SER A 21 -0.17 17.99 5.14
C SER A 21 1.16 17.55 4.53
N PHE A 22 2.21 17.40 5.35
CA PHE A 22 3.57 17.09 4.89
C PHE A 22 4.05 15.70 5.33
N ASP A 23 3.22 14.94 6.04
CA ASP A 23 3.53 13.55 6.38
C ASP A 23 2.86 12.57 5.40
N GLN A 24 3.28 11.30 5.47
CA GLN A 24 2.79 10.24 4.58
C GLN A 24 2.88 8.85 5.20
N TRP A 25 2.55 8.71 6.49
CA TRP A 25 2.62 7.43 7.21
C TRP A 25 1.78 6.32 6.58
N GLY A 26 0.68 6.68 5.93
CA GLY A 26 -0.25 5.72 5.30
C GLY A 26 0.35 4.83 4.22
N VAL A 27 1.54 5.16 3.70
CA VAL A 27 2.20 4.35 2.64
C VAL A 27 3.02 3.18 3.20
N GLU A 28 3.32 3.17 4.50
CA GLU A 28 4.34 2.28 5.06
C GLU A 28 3.86 0.83 5.17
N LEU A 29 2.64 0.63 5.67
CA LEU A 29 2.11 -0.72 5.89
C LEU A 29 2.01 -1.50 4.57
N GLY A 30 1.55 -0.86 3.50
CA GLY A 30 1.49 -1.48 2.17
C GLY A 30 2.86 -1.87 1.64
N LYS A 31 3.89 -1.02 1.83
CA LYS A 31 5.28 -1.35 1.47
C LYS A 31 5.80 -2.55 2.26
N GLN A 32 5.55 -2.59 3.56
CA GLN A 32 5.98 -3.70 4.42
C GLN A 32 5.30 -5.02 4.03
N MET A 33 3.99 -5.00 3.77
CA MET A 33 3.24 -6.18 3.34
C MET A 33 3.71 -6.69 1.97
N ALA A 34 3.88 -5.78 0.99
CA ALA A 34 4.36 -6.15 -0.34
C ALA A 34 5.76 -6.81 -0.29
N ASN A 35 6.67 -6.28 0.53
CA ASN A 35 8.00 -6.87 0.71
C ASN A 35 7.96 -8.29 1.31
N LYS A 36 6.96 -8.59 2.15
CA LYS A 36 6.75 -9.95 2.70
C LYS A 36 6.13 -10.89 1.68
N ILE A 37 5.15 -10.42 0.91
CA ILE A 37 4.41 -11.24 -0.07
C ILE A 37 5.27 -11.54 -1.32
N LEU A 38 6.14 -10.63 -1.74
CA LEU A 38 6.98 -10.80 -2.93
C LEU A 38 7.73 -12.15 -3.00
N PRO A 39 8.50 -12.58 -1.98
CA PRO A 39 9.18 -13.88 -2.01
C PRO A 39 8.19 -15.06 -2.07
N GLU A 40 7.02 -14.93 -1.43
CA GLU A 40 5.99 -15.96 -1.47
C GLU A 40 5.43 -16.14 -2.88
N LEU A 41 5.31 -15.08 -3.68
CA LEU A 41 4.88 -15.16 -5.08
C LEU A 41 5.92 -15.83 -5.99
N LEU A 42 7.20 -15.76 -5.64
CA LEU A 42 8.29 -16.39 -6.40
C LEU A 42 8.41 -17.89 -6.07
N SER A 43 8.06 -18.28 -4.86
CA SER A 43 7.98 -19.67 -4.43
C SER A 43 6.83 -20.43 -5.10
N GLU A 44 7.00 -21.73 -5.35
CA GLU A 44 5.95 -22.64 -5.84
C GLU A 44 5.12 -23.27 -4.70
N GLU A 45 5.49 -23.02 -3.44
CA GLU A 45 4.81 -23.59 -2.27
C GLU A 45 3.45 -22.96 -2.03
N LYS A 46 2.53 -23.71 -1.40
CA LYS A 46 1.23 -23.18 -1.01
C LYS A 46 1.39 -22.24 0.20
N VAL A 47 0.80 -21.07 0.13
CA VAL A 47 0.87 -20.06 1.21
C VAL A 47 -0.30 -20.22 2.19
N THR A 48 -0.01 -20.18 3.49
CA THR A 48 -0.99 -20.34 4.59
C THR A 48 -0.87 -19.31 5.73
N ASP A 49 0.09 -18.40 5.66
CA ASP A 49 0.50 -17.60 6.82
C ASP A 49 -0.23 -16.26 6.95
N HIS A 50 -1.08 -15.90 5.98
CA HIS A 50 -1.92 -14.69 6.01
C HIS A 50 -3.38 -15.01 6.35
N ASP A 51 -4.26 -14.00 6.28
CA ASP A 51 -5.70 -14.27 6.32
C ASP A 51 -6.14 -15.13 5.12
N SER A 52 -7.34 -15.71 5.25
CA SER A 52 -7.87 -16.65 4.26
C SER A 52 -8.06 -16.03 2.86
N SER A 53 -8.33 -14.72 2.78
CA SER A 53 -8.48 -14.02 1.50
C SER A 53 -7.12 -13.90 0.81
N THR A 54 -6.11 -13.38 1.50
CA THR A 54 -4.76 -13.22 0.95
C THR A 54 -4.14 -14.55 0.56
N ASN A 55 -4.23 -15.57 1.41
CA ASN A 55 -3.76 -16.92 1.07
C ASN A 55 -4.49 -17.49 -0.16
N GLY A 56 -5.81 -17.32 -0.21
CA GLY A 56 -6.64 -17.79 -1.33
C GLY A 56 -6.22 -17.15 -2.65
N LEU A 57 -6.06 -15.83 -2.66
CA LEU A 57 -5.67 -15.07 -3.85
C LEU A 57 -4.24 -15.40 -4.32
N ILE A 58 -3.28 -15.52 -3.40
CA ILE A 58 -1.90 -15.89 -3.76
C ILE A 58 -1.87 -17.29 -4.40
N ASN A 59 -2.55 -18.26 -3.79
CA ASN A 59 -2.56 -19.63 -4.30
C ASN A 59 -3.33 -19.74 -5.64
N ALA A 60 -4.44 -19.02 -5.79
CA ALA A 60 -5.16 -18.94 -7.07
C ALA A 60 -4.30 -18.31 -8.17
N PHE A 61 -3.59 -17.21 -7.87
CA PHE A 61 -2.64 -16.60 -8.79
C PHE A 61 -1.54 -17.58 -9.23
N LYS A 62 -0.94 -18.32 -8.28
CA LYS A 62 0.07 -19.34 -8.60
C LYS A 62 -0.48 -20.44 -9.50
N GLN A 63 -1.74 -20.85 -9.30
CA GLN A 63 -2.39 -21.84 -10.16
C GLN A 63 -2.62 -21.31 -11.58
N PHE A 64 -3.00 -20.04 -11.75
CA PHE A 64 -3.21 -19.44 -13.08
C PHE A 64 -1.93 -19.12 -13.84
N ARG A 65 -0.80 -18.95 -13.14
CA ARG A 65 0.51 -18.71 -13.75
C ARG A 65 1.10 -19.95 -14.43
N LYS A 66 0.72 -21.15 -13.97
CA LYS A 66 1.14 -22.44 -14.55
C LYS A 66 0.45 -22.68 -15.88
#